data_AF-A0A3A4K919-F1
#
_entry.id   AF-A0A3A4K919-F1
#
_cell.length_a   1.000
_cell.length_b   1.000
_cell.length_c   1.000
_cell.angle_alpha   90.00
_cell.angle_beta   90.00
_cell.angle_gamma   90.00
#
_symmetry.space_group_name_H-M   'P 1'
#
loop_
_entity.id
_entity.type
_entity.pdbx_description
1 polymer ?
#
loop_
_entity_poly.entity_id
_entity_poly.type
_entity_poly.pdbx_seq_one_letter_code
_entity_poly.pdbx_strand_id
1 'polypeptide(L)'
;MPDSTGIEPGSEFVSSVATRILRRAGKYADEVNDFVEGVGVELTLLDSFNAQVESVVYTFEPPTARRRGDSLVFASIYRAAKDFPTLEADRHVPAELIAALLAAEVEFRGPLRLSRTQTTLLAEVYERLGASFVGLGLPGHAVLSYRRASFLHRANEDTDAEDRCGLRLARARTSALPPGWRRWGPQLSDLLCGYGYQPFRLLGFIAVQLVVFTAILLLFAAQPVTETVYLSVTSYLNPAGVGDTVSSGPGGRTMLAVESWAGAVTMSVFFALLVRKWFRM
;
A
#
# COMPACT_ATOMS: atom_id res chain seq x y z
N MET A 1 -0.38 14.82 54.95
CA MET A 1 0.07 15.58 53.76
C MET A 1 1.23 14.84 53.12
N PRO A 2 1.02 14.09 52.03
CA PRO A 2 2.06 13.81 51.07
C PRO A 2 1.98 14.90 49.98
N ASP A 3 2.92 15.81 50.06
CA ASP A 3 3.23 16.80 49.05
C ASP A 3 4.15 16.13 48.02
N SER A 4 3.66 15.89 46.81
CA SER A 4 4.48 15.60 45.60
C SER A 4 3.57 15.45 44.39
N THR A 5 3.01 16.56 43.92
CA THR A 5 2.71 16.70 42.49
C THR A 5 4.04 16.77 41.75
N GLY A 6 4.72 15.62 41.65
CA GLY A 6 5.81 15.41 40.71
C GLY A 6 5.24 15.41 39.30
N ILE A 7 4.89 16.60 38.81
CA ILE A 7 4.64 16.80 37.39
C ILE A 7 5.97 16.47 36.72
N GLU A 8 6.09 15.27 36.16
CA GLU A 8 7.27 14.93 35.38
C GLU A 8 7.41 16.01 34.30
N PRO A 9 8.55 16.73 34.21
CA PRO A 9 8.73 17.84 33.27
C PRO A 9 8.54 17.41 31.80
N GLY A 10 8.62 16.10 31.53
CA GLY A 10 8.27 15.51 30.24
C GLY A 10 6.78 15.48 29.90
N SER A 11 5.87 15.85 30.80
CA SER A 11 4.42 15.91 30.56
C SER A 11 3.97 17.29 30.06
N GLU A 12 4.43 18.37 30.68
CA GLU A 12 4.11 19.75 30.27
C GLU A 12 4.68 20.09 28.90
N PHE A 13 5.94 19.74 28.65
CA PHE A 13 6.56 19.94 27.35
C PHE A 13 5.81 19.21 26.23
N VAL A 14 5.50 17.92 26.44
CA VAL A 14 4.77 17.13 25.46
C VAL A 14 3.35 17.64 25.25
N SER A 15 2.68 18.14 26.30
CA SER A 15 1.38 18.80 26.19
C SER A 15 1.45 20.10 25.38
N SER A 16 2.51 20.91 25.58
CA SER A 16 2.76 22.12 24.81
C SER A 16 2.99 21.82 23.33
N VAL A 17 3.82 20.82 23.00
CA VAL A 17 4.04 20.37 21.63
C VAL A 17 2.76 19.79 21.01
N ALA A 18 2.02 18.95 21.74
CA ALA A 18 0.74 18.41 21.29
C ALA A 18 -0.26 19.52 20.95
N THR A 19 -0.35 20.56 21.79
CA THR A 19 -1.19 21.74 21.54
C THR A 19 -0.78 22.48 20.26
N ARG A 20 0.54 22.62 20.02
CA ARG A 20 1.05 23.22 18.77
C ARG A 20 0.70 22.37 17.55
N ILE A 21 0.83 21.05 17.65
CA ILE A 21 0.46 20.10 16.61
C ILE A 21 -1.04 20.25 16.29
N LEU A 22 -1.91 20.19 17.29
CA LEU A 22 -3.36 20.32 17.12
C LEU A 22 -3.76 21.65 16.45
N ARG A 23 -3.17 22.77 16.88
CA ARG A 23 -3.44 24.08 16.28
C ARG A 23 -3.01 24.15 14.80
N ARG A 24 -1.84 23.60 14.46
CA ARG A 24 -1.37 23.54 13.07
C ARG A 24 -2.18 22.57 12.23
N ALA A 25 -2.60 21.47 12.84
CA ALA A 25 -3.45 20.48 12.20
C ALA A 25 -4.80 21.07 11.80
N GLY A 26 -5.42 21.88 12.67
CA GLY A 26 -6.65 22.61 12.33
C GLY A 26 -6.46 23.49 11.09
N LYS A 27 -5.44 24.35 11.11
CA LYS A 27 -5.14 25.22 9.96
C LYS A 27 -4.88 24.42 8.66
N TYR A 28 -4.10 23.36 8.75
CA TYR A 28 -3.79 22.54 7.58
C TYR A 28 -5.01 21.73 7.11
N ALA A 29 -5.87 21.28 8.02
CA ALA A 29 -7.12 20.63 7.67
C ALA A 29 -8.02 21.57 6.87
N ASP A 30 -8.11 22.86 7.25
CA ASP A 30 -8.82 23.87 6.46
C ASP A 30 -8.22 23.97 5.02
N GLU A 31 -6.89 24.05 4.90
CA GLU A 31 -6.20 24.06 3.59
C GLU A 31 -6.50 22.80 2.75
N VAL A 32 -6.57 21.61 3.39
CA VAL A 32 -6.93 20.36 2.72
C VAL A 32 -8.41 20.34 2.31
N ASN A 33 -9.30 20.85 3.15
CA ASN A 33 -10.74 20.89 2.85
C ASN A 33 -11.03 21.85 1.69
N ASP A 34 -10.41 23.03 1.67
CA ASP A 34 -10.47 23.96 0.55
C ASP A 34 -9.98 23.31 -0.75
N PHE A 35 -8.94 22.48 -0.67
CA PHE A 35 -8.43 21.71 -1.81
C PHE A 35 -9.41 20.63 -2.29
N VAL A 36 -10.05 19.90 -1.37
CA VAL A 36 -11.02 18.84 -1.71
C VAL A 36 -12.27 19.42 -2.39
N GLU A 37 -12.63 20.65 -2.05
CA GLU A 37 -13.71 21.40 -2.71
C GLU A 37 -13.26 22.05 -4.04
N GLY A 38 -11.98 22.38 -4.16
CA GLY A 38 -11.39 23.08 -5.30
C GLY A 38 -10.75 22.20 -6.38
N VAL A 39 -10.05 22.86 -7.32
CA VAL A 39 -9.20 22.21 -8.33
C VAL A 39 -7.75 22.57 -8.00
N GLY A 40 -7.05 21.68 -7.30
CA GLY A 40 -5.65 21.85 -6.94
C GLY A 40 -4.80 20.63 -7.31
N VAL A 41 -3.48 20.75 -7.13
CA VAL A 41 -2.54 19.62 -7.18
C VAL A 41 -2.11 19.27 -5.76
N GLU A 42 -2.37 18.04 -5.31
CA GLU A 42 -2.08 17.60 -3.93
C GLU A 42 -0.60 17.77 -3.52
N LEU A 43 0.31 17.85 -4.50
CA LEU A 43 1.73 18.10 -4.25
C LEU A 43 1.98 19.41 -3.47
N THR A 44 1.24 20.49 -3.75
CA THR A 44 1.41 21.75 -3.04
C THR A 44 0.97 21.66 -1.58
N LEU A 45 -0.04 20.84 -1.30
CA LEU A 45 -0.45 20.52 0.07
C LEU A 45 0.67 19.78 0.81
N LEU A 46 1.27 18.76 0.18
CA LEU A 46 2.38 18.02 0.79
C LEU A 46 3.60 18.90 1.11
N ASP A 47 3.88 19.90 0.28
CA ASP A 47 4.93 20.89 0.55
C ASP A 47 4.57 21.78 1.76
N SER A 48 3.32 22.28 1.84
CA SER A 48 2.81 23.01 3.01
C SER A 48 2.89 22.15 4.27
N PHE A 49 2.45 20.88 4.20
CA PHE A 49 2.55 19.92 5.27
C PHE A 49 3.99 19.74 5.76
N ASN A 50 4.95 19.59 4.83
CA ASN A 50 6.35 19.45 5.18
C ASN A 50 6.86 20.68 5.94
N ALA A 51 6.49 21.90 5.52
CA ALA A 51 6.83 23.12 6.23
C ALA A 51 6.21 23.18 7.64
N GLN A 52 4.97 22.69 7.82
CA GLN A 52 4.34 22.57 9.14
C GLN A 52 5.12 21.60 10.05
N VAL A 53 5.51 20.43 9.53
CA VAL A 53 6.32 19.44 10.26
C VAL A 53 7.66 20.04 10.68
N GLU A 54 8.40 20.64 9.73
CA GLU A 54 9.72 21.24 10.00
C GLU A 54 9.65 22.30 11.09
N SER A 55 8.62 23.14 11.05
CA SER A 55 8.43 24.17 12.06
C SER A 55 8.19 23.60 13.47
N VAL A 56 7.52 22.44 13.58
CA VAL A 56 7.35 21.74 14.86
C VAL A 56 8.65 21.08 15.30
N VAL A 57 9.30 20.32 14.40
CA VAL A 57 10.55 19.59 14.66
C VAL A 57 11.67 20.54 15.08
N TYR A 58 11.80 21.72 14.46
CA TYR A 58 12.82 22.71 14.82
C TYR A 58 12.71 23.17 16.27
N THR A 59 11.49 23.24 16.81
CA THR A 59 11.23 23.63 18.20
C THR A 59 11.15 22.45 19.16
N PHE A 60 11.29 21.23 18.66
CA PHE A 60 11.14 20.01 19.43
C PHE A 60 12.46 19.64 20.12
N GLU A 61 12.60 20.03 21.38
CA GLU A 61 13.66 19.54 22.24
C GLU A 61 13.24 18.21 22.90
N PRO A 62 13.92 17.09 22.62
CA PRO A 62 13.54 15.81 23.20
C PRO A 62 13.72 15.84 24.72
N PRO A 63 12.79 15.29 25.51
CA PRO A 63 13.02 15.12 26.94
C PRO A 63 14.25 14.21 27.14
N THR A 64 15.28 14.72 27.81
CA THR A 64 16.55 14.03 28.07
C THR A 64 16.40 12.87 29.06
N ALA A 65 15.34 12.87 29.87
CA ALA A 65 15.01 11.76 30.73
C ALA A 65 14.50 10.58 29.90
N ARG A 66 15.24 9.46 29.94
CA ARG A 66 14.82 8.17 29.35
C ARG A 66 13.38 7.86 29.75
N ARG A 67 12.43 8.04 28.84
CA ARG A 67 11.04 7.65 29.06
C ARG A 67 10.99 6.15 29.30
N ARG A 68 10.50 5.77 30.47
CA ARG A 68 10.31 4.38 30.89
C ARG A 68 8.96 3.91 30.38
N GLY A 69 8.83 3.66 29.07
CA GLY A 69 7.58 3.16 28.50
C GLY A 69 7.66 2.86 27.01
N ASP A 70 7.07 1.74 26.60
CA ASP A 70 6.97 1.31 25.20
C ASP A 70 5.90 2.07 24.39
N SER A 71 5.31 3.12 24.96
CA SER A 71 4.33 3.96 24.27
C SER A 71 4.99 5.06 23.44
N LEU A 72 4.36 5.40 22.31
CA LEU A 72 4.70 6.57 21.51
C LEU A 72 4.48 7.88 22.27
N VAL A 73 5.17 8.95 21.88
CA VAL A 73 5.13 10.24 22.58
C VAL A 73 3.74 10.87 22.50
N PHE A 74 3.12 10.81 21.33
CA PHE A 74 1.82 11.40 21.05
C PHE A 74 0.69 10.37 21.01
N ALA A 75 0.79 9.33 21.84
CA ALA A 75 -0.21 8.25 21.92
C ALA A 75 -1.66 8.75 22.10
N SER A 76 -1.88 9.86 22.80
CA SER A 76 -3.20 10.49 22.94
C SER A 76 -3.76 11.02 21.62
N ILE A 77 -2.92 11.64 20.78
CA ILE A 77 -3.31 12.16 19.46
C ILE A 77 -3.71 10.99 18.55
N TYR A 78 -2.94 9.91 18.55
CA TYR A 78 -3.26 8.72 17.73
C TYR A 78 -4.53 8.00 18.18
N ARG A 79 -4.87 8.06 19.47
CA ARG A 79 -6.14 7.52 19.97
C ARG A 79 -7.32 8.35 19.50
N ALA A 80 -7.22 9.68 19.58
CA ALA A 80 -8.26 10.57 19.04
C ALA A 80 -8.52 10.32 17.55
N ALA A 81 -7.47 10.09 16.76
CA ALA A 81 -7.59 9.78 15.34
C ALA A 81 -8.11 8.35 15.03
N LYS A 82 -8.20 7.46 16.02
CA LYS A 82 -8.61 6.06 15.79
C LYS A 82 -10.11 5.92 15.51
N ASP A 83 -10.90 6.84 16.03
CA ASP A 83 -12.36 6.74 16.03
C ASP A 83 -13.00 7.30 14.75
N PHE A 84 -12.21 7.75 13.77
CA PHE A 84 -12.76 8.29 12.53
C PHE A 84 -13.13 7.16 11.56
N PRO A 85 -14.43 7.01 11.22
CA PRO A 85 -14.88 5.99 10.31
C PRO A 85 -14.26 6.20 8.92
N THR A 86 -13.85 5.09 8.32
CA THR A 86 -13.28 5.03 6.96
C THR A 86 -14.30 5.34 5.86
N LEU A 87 -15.57 5.48 6.20
CA LEU A 87 -16.67 5.73 5.28
C LEU A 87 -17.77 6.49 6.04
N GLU A 88 -18.11 7.71 5.62
CA GLU A 88 -19.44 8.07 5.08
C GLU A 88 -19.66 9.58 4.97
N ALA A 89 -20.32 9.95 3.87
CA ALA A 89 -21.02 11.19 3.53
C ALA A 89 -20.26 12.51 3.42
N ASP A 90 -19.40 12.88 4.37
CA ASP A 90 -18.74 14.20 4.34
C ASP A 90 -17.32 14.10 3.78
N ARG A 91 -17.05 14.84 2.70
CA ARG A 91 -15.71 14.98 2.11
C ARG A 91 -14.75 15.81 3.00
N HIS A 92 -15.13 16.05 4.24
CA HIS A 92 -14.39 16.84 5.19
C HIS A 92 -13.31 16.00 5.87
N VAL A 93 -12.08 16.50 5.87
CA VAL A 93 -10.92 15.88 6.48
C VAL A 93 -10.81 16.37 7.92
N PRO A 94 -10.95 15.48 8.93
CA PRO A 94 -10.95 15.89 10.33
C PRO A 94 -9.54 16.34 10.77
N ALA A 95 -9.49 17.41 11.57
CA ALA A 95 -8.25 17.99 12.08
C ALA A 95 -7.44 16.99 12.92
N GLU A 96 -8.10 16.05 13.60
CA GLU A 96 -7.48 15.01 14.40
C GLU A 96 -6.67 14.03 13.55
N LEU A 97 -7.13 13.71 12.34
CA LEU A 97 -6.40 12.84 11.41
C LEU A 97 -5.12 13.51 10.92
N ILE A 98 -5.21 14.81 10.59
CA ILE A 98 -4.04 15.63 10.27
C ILE A 98 -3.09 15.74 11.47
N ALA A 99 -3.63 15.93 12.68
CA ALA A 99 -2.84 16.02 13.90
C ALA A 99 -2.06 14.72 14.14
N ALA A 100 -2.69 13.57 13.92
CA ALA A 100 -2.02 12.28 14.01
C ALA A 100 -0.93 12.12 12.93
N LEU A 101 -1.14 12.59 11.71
CA LEU A 101 -0.09 12.57 10.67
C LEU A 101 1.09 13.49 11.03
N LEU A 102 0.82 14.72 11.48
CA LEU A 102 1.85 15.66 11.93
C LEU A 102 2.63 15.08 13.12
N ALA A 103 1.94 14.53 14.11
CA ALA A 103 2.55 13.89 15.27
C ALA A 103 3.44 12.71 14.86
N ALA A 104 2.97 11.87 13.93
CA ALA A 104 3.73 10.74 13.44
C ALA A 104 5.00 11.17 12.69
N GLU A 105 4.94 12.25 11.89
CA GLU A 105 6.12 12.78 11.19
C GLU A 105 7.11 13.46 12.14
N VAL A 106 6.63 14.13 13.19
CA VAL A 106 7.48 14.68 14.25
C VAL A 106 8.20 13.57 15.01
N GLU A 107 7.51 12.47 15.37
CA GLU A 107 8.17 11.31 16.01
C GLU A 107 9.14 10.60 15.05
N PHE A 108 8.77 10.47 13.77
CA PHE A 108 9.60 9.83 12.76
C PHE A 108 10.91 10.58 12.49
N ARG A 109 10.85 11.92 12.38
CA ARG A 109 12.01 12.79 12.10
C ARG A 109 12.73 13.25 13.35
N GLY A 110 12.09 13.13 14.50
CA GLY A 110 12.60 13.63 15.76
C GLY A 110 13.92 12.96 16.16
N PRO A 111 14.68 13.59 17.06
CA PRO A 111 15.94 13.05 17.56
C PRO A 111 15.77 11.81 18.47
N LEU A 112 14.53 11.37 18.70
CA LEU A 112 14.21 10.25 19.56
C LEU A 112 14.57 8.93 18.86
N ARG A 113 15.44 8.15 19.50
CA ARG A 113 15.67 6.76 19.10
C ARG A 113 14.48 5.94 19.58
N LEU A 114 13.64 5.51 18.64
CA LEU A 114 12.51 4.63 18.91
C LEU A 114 13.00 3.23 19.26
N SER A 115 12.38 2.60 20.26
CA SER A 115 12.56 1.17 20.50
C SER A 115 11.99 0.34 19.34
N ARG A 116 12.30 -0.96 19.31
CA ARG A 116 11.74 -1.90 18.34
C ARG A 116 10.20 -1.87 18.37
N THR A 117 9.63 -1.94 19.58
CA THR A 117 8.18 -1.88 19.82
C THR A 117 7.57 -0.56 19.36
N GLN A 118 8.20 0.58 19.68
CA GLN A 118 7.74 1.89 19.24
C GLN A 118 7.80 2.05 17.72
N THR A 119 8.83 1.49 17.08
CA THR A 119 8.97 1.49 15.60
C THR A 119 7.80 0.75 14.96
N THR A 120 7.45 -0.44 15.46
CA THR A 120 6.25 -1.18 15.01
C THR A 120 4.97 -0.38 15.22
N LEU A 121 4.77 0.18 16.41
CA LEU A 121 3.57 0.95 16.73
C LEU A 121 3.42 2.18 15.82
N LEU A 122 4.52 2.89 15.55
CA LEU A 122 4.51 4.04 14.65
C LEU A 122 4.22 3.61 13.21
N ALA A 123 4.76 2.47 12.76
CA ALA A 123 4.46 1.91 11.44
C ALA A 123 2.97 1.58 11.29
N GLU A 124 2.34 0.98 12.31
CA GLU A 124 0.91 0.71 12.34
C GLU A 124 0.05 1.97 12.36
N VAL A 125 0.51 3.04 13.03
CA VAL A 125 -0.14 4.36 12.95
C VAL A 125 -0.14 4.85 11.51
N TYR A 126 1.01 4.83 10.83
CA TYR A 126 1.10 5.23 9.42
C TYR A 126 0.27 4.34 8.48
N GLU A 127 0.22 3.03 8.70
CA GLU A 127 -0.66 2.13 7.92
C GLU A 127 -2.14 2.53 8.03
N ARG A 128 -2.60 2.85 9.25
CA ARG A 128 -3.98 3.28 9.51
C ARG A 128 -4.26 4.64 8.89
N LEU A 129 -3.38 5.62 9.10
CA LEU A 129 -3.50 6.95 8.49
C LEU A 129 -3.56 6.85 6.96
N GLY A 130 -2.69 6.03 6.35
CA GLY A 130 -2.71 5.79 4.92
C GLY A 130 -4.06 5.23 4.44
N ALA A 131 -4.68 4.32 5.20
CA ALA A 131 -5.99 3.78 4.85
C ALA A 131 -7.09 4.84 4.94
N SER A 132 -7.07 5.67 5.98
CA SER A 132 -8.01 6.79 6.13
C SER A 132 -7.87 7.81 4.98
N PHE A 133 -6.64 8.19 4.61
CA PHE A 133 -6.42 9.13 3.50
C PHE A 133 -6.82 8.55 2.13
N VAL A 134 -6.68 7.24 1.91
CA VAL A 134 -7.26 6.60 0.72
C VAL A 134 -8.79 6.74 0.69
N GLY A 135 -9.46 6.51 1.83
CA GLY A 135 -10.91 6.67 1.95
C GLY A 135 -11.39 8.10 1.69
N LEU A 136 -10.59 9.10 2.07
CA LEU A 136 -10.86 10.53 1.86
C LEU A 136 -10.44 11.05 0.48
N GLY A 137 -9.91 10.20 -0.40
CA GLY A 137 -9.48 10.64 -1.74
C GLY A 137 -8.22 11.50 -1.76
N LEU A 138 -7.34 11.35 -0.76
CA LEU A 138 -6.04 12.03 -0.64
C LEU A 138 -4.88 11.04 -0.87
N PRO A 139 -4.69 10.57 -2.12
CA PRO A 139 -3.75 9.49 -2.40
C PRO A 139 -2.29 9.89 -2.17
N GLY A 140 -1.91 11.15 -2.33
CA GLY A 140 -0.56 11.65 -2.02
C GLY A 140 -0.22 11.53 -0.53
N HIS A 141 -1.13 11.92 0.36
CA HIS A 141 -0.99 11.73 1.81
C HIS A 141 -0.95 10.25 2.19
N ALA A 142 -1.76 9.42 1.52
CA ALA A 142 -1.69 7.97 1.69
C ALA A 142 -0.33 7.40 1.26
N VAL A 143 0.21 7.86 0.13
CA VAL A 143 1.54 7.46 -0.36
C VAL A 143 2.64 7.84 0.62
N LEU A 144 2.61 9.06 1.17
CA LEU A 144 3.53 9.48 2.22
C LEU A 144 3.46 8.52 3.40
N SER A 145 2.25 8.29 3.92
CA SER A 145 2.01 7.46 5.10
C SER A 145 2.50 6.03 4.88
N TYR A 146 2.08 5.35 3.80
CA TYR A 146 2.52 3.99 3.52
C TYR A 146 4.02 3.88 3.23
N ARG A 147 4.65 4.93 2.67
CA ARG A 147 6.11 4.95 2.48
C ARG A 147 6.84 4.97 3.82
N ARG A 148 6.35 5.75 4.79
CA ARG A 148 6.90 5.78 6.16
C ARG A 148 6.70 4.46 6.89
N ALA A 149 5.48 3.90 6.85
CA ALA A 149 5.20 2.59 7.43
C ALA A 149 6.11 1.50 6.84
N SER A 150 6.23 1.41 5.51
CA SER A 150 7.12 0.44 4.86
C SER A 150 8.58 0.61 5.26
N PHE A 151 9.07 1.84 5.39
CA PHE A 151 10.42 2.11 5.87
C PHE A 151 10.63 1.61 7.31
N LEU A 152 9.68 1.87 8.21
CA LEU A 152 9.75 1.44 9.61
C LEU A 152 9.68 -0.09 9.76
N HIS A 153 8.79 -0.76 9.01
CA HIS A 153 8.71 -2.22 9.00
C HIS A 153 10.00 -2.86 8.49
N ARG A 154 10.59 -2.31 7.42
CA ARG A 154 11.89 -2.75 6.91
C ARG A 154 13.00 -2.56 7.94
N ALA A 155 13.04 -1.41 8.62
CA ALA A 155 14.01 -1.16 9.69
C ALA A 155 13.85 -2.12 10.88
N ASN A 156 12.66 -2.70 11.04
CA ASN A 156 12.32 -3.68 12.07
C ASN A 156 12.45 -5.15 11.61
N GLU A 157 12.84 -5.38 10.36
CA GLU A 157 12.92 -6.71 9.73
C GLU A 157 11.57 -7.45 9.70
N ASP A 158 10.44 -6.72 9.70
CA ASP A 158 9.09 -7.30 9.55
C ASP A 158 8.70 -7.34 8.06
N THR A 159 9.14 -8.40 7.38
CA THR A 159 8.99 -8.57 5.93
C THR A 159 7.53 -8.70 5.50
N ASP A 160 6.69 -9.39 6.30
CA ASP A 160 5.26 -9.57 6.02
C ASP A 160 4.50 -8.24 6.11
N ALA A 161 4.79 -7.43 7.14
CA ALA A 161 4.20 -6.10 7.27
C ALA A 161 4.71 -5.14 6.20
N GLU A 162 6.00 -5.21 5.84
CA GLU A 162 6.58 -4.46 4.73
C GLU A 162 5.86 -4.79 3.41
N ASP A 163 5.59 -6.06 3.12
CA ASP A 163 4.88 -6.51 1.91
C ASP A 163 3.44 -6.02 1.85
N ARG A 164 2.70 -6.19 2.95
CA ARG A 164 1.32 -5.68 3.05
C ARG A 164 1.28 -4.17 2.84
N CYS A 165 2.21 -3.44 3.45
CA CYS A 165 2.30 -2.00 3.31
C CYS A 165 2.74 -1.58 1.90
N GLY A 166 3.68 -2.30 1.29
CA GLY A 166 4.15 -2.08 -0.07
C GLY A 166 3.04 -2.24 -1.11
N LEU A 167 2.18 -3.25 -0.95
CA LEU A 167 1.00 -3.41 -1.80
C LEU A 167 0.04 -2.21 -1.69
N ARG A 168 -0.26 -1.76 -0.46
CA ARG A 168 -1.12 -0.59 -0.23
C ARG A 168 -0.50 0.70 -0.78
N LEU A 169 0.82 0.87 -0.64
CA LEU A 169 1.58 1.96 -1.23
C LEU A 169 1.47 1.97 -2.76
N ALA A 170 1.62 0.82 -3.42
CA ALA A 170 1.53 0.71 -4.88
C ALA A 170 0.12 1.08 -5.39
N ARG A 171 -0.92 0.66 -4.67
CA ARG A 171 -2.30 1.05 -4.95
C ARG A 171 -2.51 2.55 -4.77
N ALA A 172 -2.04 3.13 -3.67
CA ALA A 172 -2.13 4.57 -3.41
C ALA A 172 -1.38 5.41 -4.46
N ARG A 173 -0.22 4.94 -4.93
CA ARG A 173 0.51 5.58 -6.04
C ARG A 173 -0.29 5.54 -7.34
N THR A 174 -0.95 4.42 -7.61
CA THR A 174 -1.76 4.25 -8.81
C THR A 174 -3.00 5.13 -8.78
N SER A 175 -3.63 5.31 -7.61
CA SER A 175 -4.77 6.23 -7.47
C SER A 175 -4.34 7.70 -7.57
N ALA A 176 -3.11 8.05 -7.17
CA ALA A 176 -2.55 9.40 -7.33
C ALA A 176 -2.26 9.80 -8.79
N LEU A 177 -2.07 8.85 -9.70
CA LEU A 177 -1.85 9.15 -11.12
C LEU A 177 -3.11 9.79 -11.73
N PRO A 178 -3.01 10.70 -12.70
CA PRO A 178 -4.19 11.25 -13.38
C PRO A 178 -5.01 10.14 -14.07
N PRO A 179 -6.35 10.26 -14.14
CA PRO A 179 -7.18 9.31 -14.87
C PRO A 179 -6.78 9.26 -16.34
N GLY A 180 -6.66 8.06 -16.91
CA GLY A 180 -6.32 7.85 -18.32
C GLY A 180 -5.56 6.55 -18.58
N TRP A 181 -5.07 6.38 -19.82
CA TRP A 181 -4.35 5.17 -20.25
C TRP A 181 -3.14 4.82 -19.37
N ARG A 182 -2.52 5.83 -18.73
CA ARG A 182 -1.40 5.63 -17.81
C ARG A 182 -1.76 4.80 -16.56
N ARG A 183 -3.04 4.73 -16.15
CA ARG A 183 -3.49 3.91 -15.02
C ARG A 183 -3.65 2.42 -15.36
N TRP A 184 -3.82 2.08 -16.63
CA TRP A 184 -4.14 0.70 -17.04
C TRP A 184 -3.01 -0.29 -16.76
N GLY A 185 -1.75 0.09 -17.05
CA GLY A 185 -0.60 -0.77 -16.78
C GLY A 185 -0.49 -1.16 -15.29
N PRO A 186 -0.46 -0.18 -14.36
CA PRO A 186 -0.46 -0.45 -12.93
C PRO A 186 -1.69 -1.25 -12.45
N GLN A 187 -2.89 -0.97 -12.96
CA GLN A 187 -4.10 -1.71 -12.60
C GLN A 187 -4.05 -3.16 -13.06
N LEU A 188 -3.56 -3.41 -14.28
CA LEU A 188 -3.35 -4.77 -14.78
C LEU A 188 -2.32 -5.51 -13.92
N SER A 189 -1.26 -4.82 -13.48
CA SER A 189 -0.29 -5.40 -12.55
C SER A 189 -0.89 -5.71 -11.17
N ASP A 190 -1.79 -4.88 -10.64
CA ASP A 190 -2.51 -5.20 -9.39
C ASP A 190 -3.40 -6.43 -9.54
N LEU A 191 -4.11 -6.51 -10.68
CA LEU A 191 -5.01 -7.61 -11.00
C LEU A 191 -4.25 -8.93 -11.15
N LEU A 192 -3.18 -8.94 -11.96
CA LEU A 192 -2.45 -10.15 -12.30
C LEU A 192 -1.54 -10.64 -11.17
N CYS A 193 -0.74 -9.74 -10.59
CA CYS A 193 0.32 -10.13 -9.65
C CYS A 193 0.33 -9.34 -8.34
N GLY A 194 -0.65 -8.45 -8.10
CA GLY A 194 -0.65 -7.56 -6.95
C GLY A 194 0.64 -6.74 -6.87
N TYR A 195 1.09 -6.17 -8.00
CA TYR A 195 2.38 -5.47 -8.12
C TYR A 195 3.62 -6.32 -7.76
N GLY A 196 3.50 -7.64 -7.84
CA GLY A 196 4.54 -8.61 -7.48
C GLY A 196 4.57 -9.02 -6.01
N TYR A 197 3.72 -8.44 -5.15
CA TYR A 197 3.60 -8.84 -3.74
C TYR A 197 2.78 -10.13 -3.56
N GLN A 198 1.93 -10.48 -4.53
CA GLN A 198 1.04 -11.64 -4.44
C GLN A 198 1.21 -12.55 -5.67
N PRO A 199 2.37 -13.21 -5.85
CA PRO A 199 2.66 -14.02 -7.03
C PRO A 199 1.67 -15.18 -7.22
N PHE A 200 1.07 -15.69 -6.13
CA PHE A 200 0.07 -16.76 -6.19
C PHE A 200 -1.22 -16.36 -6.92
N ARG A 201 -1.54 -15.05 -7.06
CA ARG A 201 -2.66 -14.61 -7.92
C ARG A 201 -2.45 -15.01 -9.38
N LEU A 202 -1.18 -15.06 -9.81
CA LEU A 202 -0.84 -15.44 -11.17
C LEU A 202 -1.12 -16.93 -11.44
N LEU A 203 -1.08 -17.80 -10.42
CA LEU A 203 -1.56 -19.20 -10.55
C LEU A 203 -3.05 -19.24 -10.84
N GLY A 204 -3.84 -18.41 -10.16
CA GLY A 204 -5.27 -18.25 -10.44
C GLY A 204 -5.50 -17.74 -11.87
N PHE A 205 -4.69 -16.79 -12.33
CA PHE A 205 -4.74 -16.30 -13.70
C PHE A 205 -4.36 -17.38 -14.72
N ILE A 206 -3.32 -18.18 -14.48
CA ILE A 206 -2.94 -19.34 -15.30
C ILE A 206 -4.11 -20.33 -15.39
N ALA A 207 -4.78 -20.62 -14.27
CA ALA A 207 -5.95 -21.50 -14.26
C ALA A 207 -7.12 -20.94 -15.09
N VAL A 208 -7.41 -19.64 -14.95
CA VAL A 208 -8.44 -18.96 -15.77
C VAL A 208 -8.06 -19.01 -17.26
N GLN A 209 -6.80 -18.76 -17.58
CA GLN A 209 -6.28 -18.81 -18.95
C GLN A 209 -6.48 -20.21 -19.55
N LEU A 210 -6.07 -21.27 -18.83
CA LEU A 210 -6.29 -22.67 -19.24
C LEU A 210 -7.78 -22.96 -19.49
N VAL A 211 -8.68 -22.54 -18.59
CA VAL A 211 -10.13 -22.73 -18.76
C VAL A 211 -10.64 -22.00 -20.01
N VAL A 212 -10.19 -20.77 -20.26
CA VAL A 212 -10.60 -19.99 -21.43
C VAL A 212 -10.09 -20.64 -22.73
N PHE A 213 -8.82 -21.04 -22.80
CA PHE A 213 -8.26 -21.72 -23.98
C PHE A 213 -8.94 -23.07 -24.22
N THR A 214 -9.14 -23.87 -23.19
CA THR A 214 -9.90 -25.13 -23.26
C THR A 214 -11.32 -24.88 -23.77
N ALA A 215 -12.05 -23.91 -23.24
CA ALA A 215 -13.41 -23.59 -23.67
C ALA A 215 -13.45 -23.16 -25.14
N ILE A 216 -12.51 -22.34 -25.59
CA ILE A 216 -12.43 -21.91 -26.98
C ILE A 216 -12.08 -23.10 -27.88
N LEU A 217 -11.14 -23.96 -27.49
CA LEU A 217 -10.82 -25.17 -28.24
C LEU A 217 -12.01 -26.13 -28.35
N LEU A 218 -12.82 -26.27 -27.30
CA LEU A 218 -14.05 -27.08 -27.34
C LEU A 218 -15.09 -26.55 -28.35
N LEU A 219 -15.07 -25.25 -28.67
CA LEU A 219 -15.94 -24.68 -29.70
C LEU A 219 -15.45 -24.97 -31.13
N PHE A 220 -14.16 -25.25 -31.32
CA PHE A 220 -13.54 -25.46 -32.64
C PHE A 220 -13.14 -26.91 -32.91
N ALA A 221 -12.91 -27.72 -31.88
CA ALA A 221 -12.43 -29.08 -31.99
C ALA A 221 -13.59 -30.07 -32.12
N ALA A 222 -13.49 -30.98 -33.09
CA ALA A 222 -14.38 -32.13 -33.22
C ALA A 222 -13.96 -33.31 -32.31
N GLN A 223 -12.95 -33.12 -31.47
CA GLN A 223 -12.37 -34.16 -30.63
C GLN A 223 -13.19 -34.39 -29.36
N PRO A 224 -13.04 -35.57 -28.71
CA PRO A 224 -13.58 -35.81 -27.38
C PRO A 224 -13.07 -34.77 -26.37
N VAL A 225 -13.95 -34.33 -25.48
CA VAL A 225 -13.68 -33.30 -24.46
C VAL A 225 -12.40 -33.59 -23.67
N THR A 226 -12.18 -34.87 -23.29
CA THR A 226 -11.01 -35.30 -22.53
C THR A 226 -9.70 -35.09 -23.30
N GLU A 227 -9.69 -35.31 -24.61
CA GLU A 227 -8.52 -35.11 -25.46
C GLU A 227 -8.24 -33.63 -25.65
N THR A 228 -9.28 -32.81 -25.83
CA THR A 228 -9.14 -31.35 -25.92
C THR A 228 -8.58 -30.73 -24.64
N VAL A 229 -9.08 -31.16 -23.47
CA VAL A 229 -8.56 -30.72 -22.17
C VAL A 229 -7.09 -31.14 -22.00
N TYR A 230 -6.77 -32.40 -22.30
CA TYR A 230 -5.40 -32.89 -22.22
C TYR A 230 -4.46 -32.11 -23.14
N LEU A 231 -4.87 -31.87 -24.39
CA LEU A 231 -4.11 -31.12 -25.38
C LEU A 231 -3.89 -29.67 -24.96
N SER A 232 -4.92 -28.98 -24.44
CA SER A 232 -4.80 -27.61 -23.92
C SER A 232 -3.81 -27.55 -22.75
N VAL A 233 -3.97 -28.40 -21.73
CA VAL A 233 -3.08 -28.42 -20.56
C VAL A 233 -1.63 -28.72 -20.93
N THR A 234 -1.41 -29.70 -21.80
CA THR A 234 -0.05 -30.06 -22.24
C THR A 234 0.57 -28.99 -23.12
N SER A 235 -0.19 -28.45 -24.09
CA SER A 235 0.24 -27.37 -24.99
C SER A 235 0.58 -26.07 -24.26
N TYR A 236 -0.09 -25.80 -23.15
CA TYR A 236 0.17 -24.65 -22.29
C TYR A 236 1.54 -24.73 -21.60
N LEU A 237 1.93 -25.93 -21.16
CA LEU A 237 3.21 -26.17 -20.47
C LEU A 237 4.36 -26.38 -21.44
N ASN A 238 4.09 -27.03 -22.56
CA ASN A 238 5.07 -27.35 -23.59
C ASN A 238 4.41 -27.19 -24.97
N PRO A 239 4.95 -26.36 -25.88
CA PRO A 239 4.36 -26.17 -27.20
C PRO A 239 4.08 -27.49 -27.91
N ALA A 240 2.82 -27.73 -28.29
CA ALA A 240 2.44 -28.96 -29.00
C ALA A 240 3.19 -29.08 -30.34
N GLY A 241 3.62 -30.29 -30.68
CA GLY A 241 4.28 -30.56 -31.95
C GLY A 241 3.31 -30.46 -33.13
N VAL A 242 3.84 -30.28 -34.33
CA VAL A 242 3.01 -30.22 -35.56
C VAL A 242 2.16 -31.49 -35.71
N GLY A 243 2.68 -32.65 -35.30
CA GLY A 243 1.97 -33.93 -35.31
C GLY A 243 0.76 -34.00 -34.38
N ASP A 244 0.82 -33.34 -33.22
CA ASP A 244 -0.24 -33.38 -32.20
C ASP A 244 -1.46 -32.53 -32.59
N THR A 245 -1.26 -31.58 -33.52
CA THR A 245 -2.29 -30.62 -33.92
C THR A 245 -3.00 -30.97 -35.23
N VAL A 246 -2.69 -32.14 -35.81
CA VAL A 246 -3.21 -32.54 -37.13
C VAL A 246 -4.75 -32.59 -37.13
N SER A 247 -5.34 -33.08 -36.03
CA SER A 247 -6.78 -33.27 -35.84
C SER A 247 -7.57 -31.99 -35.52
N SER A 248 -6.91 -30.90 -35.10
CA SER A 248 -7.57 -29.72 -34.54
C SER A 248 -8.06 -28.68 -35.57
N GLY A 249 -7.91 -28.98 -36.87
CA GLY A 249 -8.21 -28.04 -37.95
C GLY A 249 -7.32 -26.77 -37.94
N PRO A 250 -7.43 -25.88 -38.94
CA PRO A 250 -6.59 -24.68 -39.02
C PRO A 250 -6.79 -23.72 -37.83
N GLY A 251 -8.03 -23.53 -37.38
CA GLY A 251 -8.36 -22.65 -36.24
C GLY A 251 -7.80 -23.15 -34.91
N GLY A 252 -7.94 -24.45 -34.62
CA GLY A 252 -7.39 -25.05 -33.41
C GLY A 252 -5.86 -24.98 -33.37
N ARG A 253 -5.18 -25.16 -34.51
CA ARG A 253 -3.72 -24.99 -34.62
C ARG A 253 -3.28 -23.57 -34.26
N THR A 254 -3.95 -22.55 -34.80
CA THR A 254 -3.62 -21.16 -34.45
C THR A 254 -3.88 -20.86 -32.98
N MET A 255 -4.94 -21.43 -32.41
CA MET A 255 -5.29 -21.23 -31.01
C MET A 255 -4.28 -21.87 -30.05
N LEU A 256 -3.87 -23.12 -30.32
CA LEU A 256 -2.84 -23.82 -29.56
C LEU A 256 -1.49 -23.08 -29.62
N ALA A 257 -1.13 -22.51 -30.77
CA ALA A 257 0.08 -21.69 -30.89
C ALA A 257 0.02 -20.44 -30.00
N VAL A 258 -1.12 -19.72 -30.01
CA VAL A 258 -1.32 -18.56 -29.14
C VAL A 258 -1.31 -18.97 -27.66
N GLU A 259 -1.93 -20.09 -27.32
CA GLU A 259 -1.94 -20.67 -25.97
C GLU A 259 -0.52 -20.93 -25.48
N SER A 260 0.32 -21.62 -26.26
CA SER A 260 1.70 -21.94 -25.89
C SER A 260 2.55 -20.69 -25.69
N TRP A 261 2.41 -19.67 -26.54
CA TRP A 261 3.10 -18.39 -26.37
C TRP A 261 2.65 -17.67 -25.10
N ALA A 262 1.34 -17.60 -24.86
CA ALA A 262 0.79 -16.96 -23.69
C ALA A 262 1.16 -17.73 -22.40
N GLY A 263 1.23 -19.06 -22.46
CA GLY A 263 1.73 -19.92 -21.38
C GLY A 263 3.20 -19.66 -21.08
N ALA A 264 4.06 -19.64 -22.10
CA ALA A 264 5.49 -19.35 -21.96
C ALA A 264 5.73 -17.97 -21.34
N VAL A 265 5.03 -16.93 -21.78
CA VAL A 265 5.15 -15.57 -21.21
C VAL A 265 4.69 -15.55 -19.75
N THR A 266 3.53 -16.14 -19.45
CA THR A 266 2.95 -16.12 -18.10
C THR A 266 3.80 -16.92 -17.11
N MET A 267 4.28 -18.10 -17.51
CA MET A 267 5.20 -18.93 -16.71
C MET A 267 6.54 -18.23 -16.47
N SER A 268 7.08 -17.53 -17.48
CA SER A 268 8.31 -16.76 -17.34
C SER A 268 8.15 -15.60 -16.34
N VAL A 269 7.04 -14.86 -16.42
CA VAL A 269 6.72 -13.80 -15.45
C VAL A 269 6.52 -14.38 -14.05
N PHE A 270 5.82 -15.51 -13.93
CA PHE A 270 5.62 -16.18 -12.64
C PHE A 270 6.94 -16.58 -12.00
N PHE A 271 7.83 -17.22 -12.76
CA PHE A 271 9.14 -17.62 -12.27
C PHE A 271 9.99 -16.42 -11.87
N ALA A 272 10.00 -15.35 -12.68
CA ALA A 272 10.71 -14.12 -12.34
C ALA A 272 10.21 -13.50 -11.02
N LEU A 273 8.89 -13.51 -10.79
CA LEU A 273 8.30 -13.03 -9.54
C LEU A 273 8.62 -13.93 -8.34
N LEU A 274 8.63 -15.26 -8.52
CA LEU A 274 9.03 -16.20 -7.47
C LEU A 274 10.49 -16.01 -7.07
N VAL A 275 11.39 -15.91 -8.05
CA VAL A 275 12.81 -15.67 -7.81
C VAL A 275 13.01 -14.34 -7.07
N ARG A 276 12.34 -13.28 -7.52
CA ARG A 276 12.38 -11.98 -6.83
C ARG A 276 11.88 -12.06 -5.39
N LYS A 277 10.79 -12.80 -5.13
CA LYS A 277 10.26 -13.00 -3.79
C LYS A 277 11.25 -13.79 -2.91
N TRP A 278 11.89 -14.81 -3.48
CA TRP A 278 12.83 -15.65 -2.76
C TRP A 278 14.10 -14.89 -2.35
N PHE A 279 14.63 -14.01 -3.20
CA PHE A 279 15.79 -13.17 -2.85
C PHE A 279 15.49 -12.03 -1.88
N ARG A 280 14.20 -11.78 -1.55
CA ARG A 280 13.82 -10.76 -0.57
C ARG A 280 13.63 -11.33 0.83
N MET A 281 13.46 -12.66 0.95
CA MET A 281 13.42 -13.40 2.22
C MET A 281 14.82 -13.80 2.64
#